data_AF-A0A7J5VPF5-F1
#
_entry.id   AF-A0A7J5VPF5-F1
#
_cell.length_a   1.000
_cell.length_b   1.000
_cell.length_c   1.000
_cell.angle_alpha   90.00
_cell.angle_beta   90.00
_cell.angle_gamma   90.00
#
_symmetry.space_group_name_H-M   'P 1'
#
loop_
_entity.id
_entity.type
_entity.pdbx_description
1 polymer ?
#
loop_
_entity_poly.entity_id
_entity_poly.type
_entity_poly.pdbx_seq_one_letter_code
_entity_poly.pdbx_strand_id
1 'polypeptide(L)'
;MARITVEDCLEQIGDDNRFNLIHLAVARIKQHRQGEPFLVEANNKEIVLTLREIAAGKVTFANIKSLRDHSRKEGREADPAEQEVVA
;
A
#
# COMPACT_ATOMS: atom_id res chain seq x y z
N MET A 1 -0.23 11.38 17.73
CA MET A 1 0.56 10.66 16.69
C MET A 1 1.34 9.56 17.38
N ALA A 2 1.05 8.29 17.11
CA ALA A 2 1.89 7.21 17.63
C ALA A 2 3.26 7.29 16.96
N ARG A 3 4.33 7.30 17.77
CA ARG A 3 5.71 7.18 17.30
C ARG A 3 5.89 5.77 16.74
N ILE A 4 6.37 5.66 15.50
CA ILE A 4 6.76 4.39 14.89
C ILE A 4 8.29 4.31 14.92
N THR A 5 8.82 3.14 15.21
CA THR A 5 10.26 2.87 15.26
C THR A 5 10.70 1.95 14.13
N VAL A 6 12.01 1.86 13.89
CA VAL A 6 12.55 0.96 12.86
C VAL A 6 12.44 -0.48 13.33
N GLU A 7 12.58 -0.68 14.63
CA GLU A 7 12.45 -1.93 15.35
C GLU A 7 11.07 -2.56 15.10
N ASP A 8 9.99 -1.77 15.18
CA ASP A 8 8.62 -2.23 14.88
C ASP A 8 8.50 -2.81 13.45
N CYS A 9 9.27 -2.27 12.50
CA CYS A 9 9.26 -2.74 11.12
C CYS A 9 10.13 -3.99 10.92
N LEU A 10 11.23 -4.11 11.69
CA LEU A 10 12.14 -5.25 11.62
C LEU A 10 11.52 -6.50 12.25
N GLU A 11 10.76 -6.35 13.33
CA GLU A 11 10.01 -7.45 13.95
C GLU A 11 9.08 -8.15 12.95
N GLN A 12 8.48 -7.40 12.01
CA GLN A 12 7.60 -7.95 10.98
C GLN A 12 8.35 -8.65 9.84
N ILE A 13 9.63 -8.32 9.65
CA ILE A 13 10.47 -8.93 8.61
C ILE A 13 11.15 -10.20 9.12
N GLY A 14 11.43 -10.29 10.43
CA GLY A 14 11.88 -11.51 11.11
C GLY A 14 13.38 -11.82 11.05
N ASP A 15 14.16 -11.07 10.26
CA ASP A 15 15.58 -11.38 10.01
C ASP A 15 16.58 -10.31 10.53
N ASP A 16 16.11 -9.29 11.26
CA ASP A 16 16.87 -8.06 11.61
C ASP A 16 17.56 -7.36 10.43
N ASN A 17 17.24 -7.78 9.21
CA ASN A 17 17.91 -7.35 8.00
C ASN A 17 17.31 -6.03 7.51
N ARG A 18 18.02 -4.94 7.83
CA ARG A 18 17.65 -3.58 7.45
C ARG A 18 17.61 -3.36 5.94
N PHE A 19 18.38 -4.12 5.16
CA PHE A 19 18.33 -4.02 3.70
C PHE A 19 17.01 -4.56 3.15
N ASN A 20 16.49 -5.65 3.72
CA ASN A 20 15.18 -6.19 3.37
C ASN A 20 14.09 -5.15 3.65
N LEU A 21 14.14 -4.46 4.79
CA LEU A 21 13.22 -3.35 5.08
C LEU A 21 13.25 -2.26 4.01
N ILE A 22 14.45 -1.84 3.60
CA ILE A 22 14.62 -0.82 2.55
C ILE A 22 14.04 -1.30 1.22
N HIS A 23 14.32 -2.54 0.82
CA HIS A 23 13.81 -3.10 -0.43
C HIS A 23 12.28 -3.21 -0.44
N LEU A 24 11.67 -3.65 0.66
CA LEU A 24 10.22 -3.75 0.81
C LEU A 24 9.56 -2.36 0.76
N ALA A 25 10.10 -1.40 1.50
CA ALA A 25 9.59 -0.03 1.54
C ALA A 25 9.67 0.64 0.16
N VAL A 26 10.80 0.52 -0.55
CA VAL A 26 10.95 1.07 -1.91
C VAL A 26 9.95 0.43 -2.88
N ALA A 27 9.77 -0.89 -2.80
CA ALA A 27 8.81 -1.59 -3.65
C ALA A 27 7.37 -1.12 -3.39
N ARG A 28 6.99 -0.91 -2.13
CA ARG A 28 5.64 -0.46 -1.75
C ARG A 28 5.40 1.01 -2.10
N ILE A 29 6.38 1.90 -1.88
CA ILE A 29 6.29 3.30 -2.31
C ILE A 29 6.08 3.40 -3.82
N LYS A 30 6.76 2.56 -4.62
CA LYS A 30 6.54 2.52 -6.07
C LYS A 30 5.10 2.17 -6.43
N GLN A 31 4.44 1.31 -5.67
CA GLN A 31 3.03 0.96 -5.89
C GLN A 31 2.11 2.14 -5.60
N HIS A 32 2.35 2.86 -4.51
CA HIS A 32 1.59 4.09 -4.21
C HIS A 32 1.75 5.16 -5.28
N ARG A 33 2.97 5.33 -5.80
CA ARG A 33 3.23 6.24 -6.92
C ARG A 33 2.59 5.77 -8.24
N GLN A 34 2.22 4.50 -8.35
CA GLN A 34 1.46 3.93 -9.47
C GLN A 34 -0.06 4.04 -9.27
N GLY A 35 -0.52 4.58 -8.14
CA GLY A 35 -1.94 4.80 -7.85
C GLY A 35 -2.55 3.83 -6.85
N GLU A 36 -1.78 2.89 -6.29
CA GLU A 36 -2.31 1.99 -5.24
C GLU A 36 -2.58 2.75 -3.94
N PRO A 37 -3.75 2.55 -3.29
CA PRO A 37 -4.09 3.23 -2.06
C PRO A 37 -3.24 2.76 -0.87
N PHE A 38 -3.10 3.63 0.13
CA PHE A 38 -2.53 3.28 1.43
C PHE A 38 -3.54 2.49 2.27
N LEU A 39 -3.09 1.42 2.91
CA LEU A 39 -3.87 0.54 3.77
C LEU A 39 -3.99 1.08 5.21
N VAL A 40 -3.29 2.17 5.51
CA VAL A 40 -3.31 2.86 6.79
C VAL A 40 -3.60 4.33 6.54
N GLU A 41 -4.66 4.85 7.16
CA GLU A 41 -5.02 6.26 7.07
C GLU A 41 -4.21 7.08 8.08
N ALA A 42 -3.36 7.98 7.59
CA ALA A 42 -2.73 9.01 8.43
C ALA A 42 -2.29 10.22 7.61
N ASN A 43 -2.23 11.39 8.25
CA ASN A 43 -1.69 12.62 7.66
C ASN A 43 -0.16 12.65 7.78
N ASN A 44 0.54 11.74 7.10
CA ASN A 44 2.00 11.65 7.07
C ASN A 44 2.52 11.52 5.63
N LYS A 45 3.82 11.74 5.44
CA LYS A 45 4.48 11.51 4.14
C LYS A 45 4.39 10.04 3.74
N GLU A 46 4.40 9.77 2.42
CA GLU A 46 4.28 8.41 1.84
C GLU A 46 5.22 7.38 2.47
N ILE A 47 6.45 7.77 2.80
CA ILE A 47 7.45 6.90 3.44
C ILE A 47 7.01 6.46 4.83
N VAL A 48 6.47 7.38 5.62
CA VAL A 48 6.02 7.09 6.99
C VAL A 48 4.77 6.22 6.95
N LEU A 49 3.85 6.49 6.01
CA LEU A 49 2.68 5.64 5.78
C LEU A 49 3.08 4.22 5.41
N THR A 50 4.02 4.06 4.47
CA THR A 50 4.53 2.75 4.04
C THR A 50 5.16 1.98 5.21
N LEU A 51 6.00 2.64 6.02
CA LEU A 51 6.60 1.99 7.19
C LEU A 51 5.53 1.59 8.22
N ARG A 52 4.47 2.39 8.39
CA ARG A 52 3.32 2.01 9.23
C ARG A 52 2.56 0.80 8.69
N GLU A 53 2.40 0.67 7.37
CA GLU A 53 1.80 -0.53 6.78
C GLU A 53 2.66 -1.77 7.05
N ILE A 54 3.98 -1.64 6.95
CA ILE A 54 4.93 -2.73 7.22
C ILE A 54 4.90 -3.12 8.69
N ALA A 55 5.02 -2.15 9.62
CA ALA A 55 4.96 -2.40 11.06
C ALA A 55 3.60 -2.97 11.51
N ALA A 56 2.51 -2.64 10.81
CA ALA A 56 1.20 -3.22 11.05
C ALA A 56 1.03 -4.64 10.46
N GLY A 57 2.06 -5.20 9.81
CA GLY A 57 2.01 -6.51 9.14
C GLY A 57 1.11 -6.55 7.90
N LYS A 58 0.61 -5.40 7.42
CA LYS A 58 -0.27 -5.32 6.24
C LYS A 58 0.51 -5.48 4.93
N VAL A 59 1.79 -5.17 4.93
CA VAL A 59 2.69 -5.31 3.78
C VAL A 59 3.87 -6.19 4.15
N THR A 60 4.05 -7.28 3.42
CA THR A 60 5.11 -8.27 3.60
C THR A 60 5.70 -8.68 2.26
N PHE A 61 6.87 -9.33 2.26
CA PHE A 61 7.47 -9.84 1.03
C PHE A 61 6.61 -10.88 0.30
N ALA A 62 5.76 -11.60 1.04
CA ALA A 62 4.85 -12.58 0.47
C ALA A 62 3.68 -11.91 -0.28
N ASN A 63 3.12 -10.83 0.26
CA ASN A 63 1.91 -10.21 -0.30
C ASN A 63 2.17 -9.02 -1.23
N ILE A 64 3.35 -8.41 -1.20
CA ILE A 64 3.62 -7.18 -1.96
C ILE A 64 3.38 -7.33 -3.46
N LYS A 65 3.55 -8.53 -4.02
CA LYS A 65 3.27 -8.79 -5.44
C LYS A 65 1.77 -8.84 -5.75
N SER A 66 0.95 -9.41 -4.87
CA SER A 66 -0.50 -9.50 -5.07
C SER A 66 -1.22 -8.18 -4.78
N LEU A 67 -0.64 -7.30 -3.96
CA LEU A 67 -1.17 -5.95 -3.69
C LEU A 67 -1.24 -5.05 -4.94
N ARG A 68 -0.56 -5.40 -6.04
CA ARG A 68 -0.59 -4.64 -7.31
C ARG A 68 -1.81 -4.94 -8.20
N ASP A 69 -2.59 -5.97 -7.87
CA ASP A 69 -3.61 -6.50 -8.79
C ASP A 69 -5.03 -6.00 -8.48
N HIS A 70 -5.24 -5.34 -7.35
CA HIS A 70 -6.57 -4.89 -6.93
C HIS A 70 -7.03 -3.62 -7.66
N SER A 71 -6.12 -2.73 -8.08
CA SER A 71 -6.47 -1.51 -8.81
C SER A 71 -6.90 -1.73 -10.27
N ARG A 72 -6.72 -2.93 -10.85
CA ARG A 72 -7.27 -3.23 -12.20
C ARG A 72 -8.72 -3.71 -12.16
N LYS A 73 -9.19 -4.27 -11.03
CA LYS A 73 -10.54 -4.84 -10.92
C LYS A 73 -11.58 -3.89 -10.36
N GLU A 74 -11.21 -2.92 -9.53
CA GLU A 74 -12.17 -1.96 -8.95
C GLU A 74 -12.45 -0.72 -9.83
N GLY A 75 -11.86 -0.65 -11.03
CA GLY A 75 -12.12 0.42 -12.02
C GLY A 75 -13.15 0.07 -13.10
N ARG A 76 -13.94 -0.99 -12.94
CA ARG A 76 -15.01 -1.38 -13.87
C ARG A 76 -16.31 -1.75 -13.16
N GLU A 77 -16.80 -0.91 -12.25
CA GLU A 77 -18.19 -1.02 -11.78
C GLU A 77 -18.68 0.34 -11.25
N ALA A 78 -19.34 1.10 -12.14
CA ALA A 78 -20.34 2.17 -11.93
C ALA A 78 -20.48 2.93 -13.28
N ASP A 79 -21.62 3.08 -13.96
CA ASP A 79 -22.99 2.60 -13.81
C ASP A 79 -23.68 2.75 -15.20
N PRO A 80 -24.82 2.08 -15.47
CA PRO A 80 -25.55 2.06 -16.73
C PRO A 80 -26.52 3.26 -16.87
N ALA A 81 -27.06 3.43 -18.09
CA ALA A 81 -28.17 4.32 -18.47
C ALA A 81 -27.82 5.78 -18.86
N GLU A 82 -27.52 5.98 -20.14
CA GLU A 82 -28.06 7.14 -20.86
C GLU A 82 -29.29 6.67 -21.66
N GLN A 83 -30.46 6.88 -21.08
CA GLN A 83 -31.73 6.95 -21.81
C GLN A 83 -31.82 8.32 -22.49
N GLU A 84 -32.12 8.27 -23.79
CA GLU A 84 -33.06 9.15 -24.49
C GLU A 84 -32.72 10.66 -24.61
N VAL A 85 -32.22 11.04 -25.79
CA VAL A 85 -32.53 12.35 -26.39
C VAL A 85 -33.06 12.18 -27.82
N VAL A 86 -34.40 12.14 -27.89
CA VAL A 86 -35.30 12.83 -28.84
C VAL A 86 -35.02 12.69 -30.34
N ALA A 87 -35.95 12.02 -31.03
CA ALA A 87 -36.18 12.11 -32.48
C ALA A 87 -37.10 13.28 -32.83
#